data_AF-A0A919ZMU3-F1
#
_entry.id   AF-A0A919ZMU3-F1
#
_cell.length_a   1.000
_cell.length_b   1.000
_cell.length_c   1.000
_cell.angle_alpha   90.00
_cell.angle_beta   90.00
_cell.angle_gamma   90.00
#
_symmetry.space_group_name_H-M   'P 1'
#
loop_
_entity.id
_entity.type
_entity.pdbx_description
1 polymer ?
#
loop_
_entity_poly.entity_id
_entity_poly.type
_entity_poly.pdbx_seq_one_letter_code
_entity_poly.pdbx_strand_id
1 'polypeptide(L)'
;MKTYISDETYMKFSKLAYQDVPEGFVLPELEPWKVVEPDGAELHNKVSGFDALVLQNEQTDQIVIGYRGTEPDGNWLDIVVDYETDVFDVLGGRTRRLEDAVTDPDHHNIFKKSFIEAIKDDIEWENNQFHQAEVLYEKVSQTYPDASISLTGHSLGGGLAQYVAARQDLSAMTYSAPSVTNLLDDVSWAKVNEGYYDGKVVNVVDPNDSVGAGGIV
;
A
#
# COMPACT_ATOMS: atom_id res chain seq x y z
N MET A 1 17.67 14.57 13.17
CA MET A 1 17.96 15.08 11.81
C MET A 1 17.41 14.03 10.87
N LYS A 2 16.37 14.31 10.06
CA LYS A 2 15.81 13.27 9.17
C LYS A 2 16.83 12.97 8.08
N THR A 3 17.35 11.75 8.08
CA THR A 3 18.35 11.30 7.09
C THR A 3 17.64 10.96 5.79
N TYR A 4 18.21 11.40 4.67
CA TYR A 4 17.67 11.13 3.34
C TYR A 4 17.80 9.64 2.99
N ILE A 5 16.73 9.05 2.48
CA ILE A 5 16.72 7.71 1.89
C ILE A 5 16.73 7.89 0.37
N SER A 6 17.67 7.27 -0.34
CA SER A 6 17.76 7.40 -1.79
C SER A 6 16.66 6.64 -2.53
N ASP A 7 16.40 7.05 -3.75
CA ASP A 7 15.56 6.33 -4.71
C ASP A 7 16.06 4.90 -4.95
N GLU A 8 17.36 4.71 -5.15
CA GLU A 8 17.93 3.37 -5.30
C GLU A 8 17.62 2.47 -4.08
N THR A 9 17.68 3.03 -2.86
CA THR A 9 17.33 2.30 -1.64
C THR A 9 15.84 1.97 -1.58
N TYR A 10 14.95 2.93 -1.88
CA TYR A 10 13.51 2.67 -1.96
C TYR A 10 13.14 1.62 -3.02
N MET A 11 13.84 1.60 -4.15
CA MET A 11 13.67 0.61 -5.22
C MET A 11 14.12 -0.78 -4.77
N LYS A 12 15.21 -0.88 -4.00
CA LYS A 12 15.64 -2.16 -3.42
C LYS A 12 14.62 -2.65 -2.41
N PHE A 13 14.06 -1.77 -1.58
CA PHE A 13 12.99 -2.11 -0.63
C PHE A 13 11.71 -2.57 -1.33
N SER A 14 11.28 -1.91 -2.42
CA SER A 14 10.10 -2.34 -3.16
C SER A 14 10.28 -3.73 -3.80
N LYS A 15 11.49 -4.06 -4.25
CA LYS A 15 11.83 -5.39 -4.76
C LYS A 15 11.98 -6.44 -3.67
N LEU A 16 12.51 -6.05 -2.51
CA LEU A 16 12.62 -6.94 -1.35
C LEU A 16 11.25 -7.40 -0.86
N ALA A 17 10.18 -6.61 -1.09
CA ALA A 17 8.80 -6.97 -0.75
C ALA A 17 8.32 -8.26 -1.40
N TYR A 18 8.95 -8.66 -2.51
CA TYR A 18 8.66 -9.88 -3.24
C TYR A 18 9.49 -11.09 -2.77
N GLN A 19 10.31 -10.92 -1.74
CA GLN A 19 11.16 -11.98 -1.23
C GLN A 19 10.66 -12.45 0.13
N ASP A 20 10.65 -13.76 0.33
CA ASP A 20 10.42 -14.37 1.63
C ASP A 20 11.68 -14.20 2.49
N VAL A 21 11.74 -13.10 3.24
CA VAL A 21 12.87 -12.73 4.10
C VAL A 21 12.44 -12.70 5.57
N PRO A 22 13.15 -13.39 6.48
CA PRO A 22 12.74 -13.49 7.88
C PRO A 22 13.02 -12.20 8.66
N GLU A 23 12.36 -12.04 9.81
CA GLU A 23 12.70 -11.02 10.80
C GLU A 23 14.21 -10.99 11.11
N GLY A 24 14.76 -9.79 11.24
CA GLY A 24 16.18 -9.56 11.54
C GLY A 24 17.09 -9.71 10.32
N PHE A 25 16.55 -10.04 9.14
CA PHE A 25 17.33 -10.07 7.91
C PHE A 25 17.91 -8.70 7.58
N VAL A 26 19.20 -8.68 7.23
CA VAL A 26 19.95 -7.50 6.82
C VAL A 26 20.60 -7.82 5.48
N LEU A 27 20.33 -7.02 4.45
CA LEU A 27 21.11 -7.09 3.22
C LEU A 27 22.36 -6.21 3.39
N PRO A 28 23.58 -6.75 3.16
CA PRO A 28 24.82 -5.98 3.32
C PRO A 28 24.83 -4.66 2.54
N GLU A 29 24.23 -4.63 1.35
CA GLU A 29 24.11 -3.43 0.51
C GLU A 29 23.06 -2.42 1.00
N LEU A 30 22.26 -2.78 2.01
CA LEU A 30 21.24 -1.96 2.65
C LEU A 30 21.54 -1.70 4.12
N GLU A 31 22.74 -2.01 4.63
CA GLU A 31 23.08 -1.64 6.01
C GLU A 31 22.90 -0.13 6.25
N PRO A 32 22.36 0.30 7.41
CA PRO A 32 22.03 -0.51 8.60
C PRO A 32 20.56 -0.96 8.69
N TRP A 33 19.84 -1.08 7.57
CA TRP A 33 18.44 -1.47 7.56
C TRP A 33 18.24 -2.96 7.86
N LYS A 34 17.26 -3.28 8.69
CA LYS A 34 16.86 -4.64 9.04
C LYS A 34 15.37 -4.86 8.85
N VAL A 35 14.97 -6.06 8.47
CA VAL A 35 13.55 -6.47 8.47
C VAL A 35 13.07 -6.62 9.91
N VAL A 36 11.88 -6.11 10.21
CA VAL A 36 11.22 -6.24 11.51
C VAL A 36 9.78 -6.70 11.32
N GLU A 37 9.26 -7.44 12.29
CA GLU A 37 7.86 -7.87 12.35
C GLU A 37 7.21 -7.22 13.59
N PRO A 38 6.51 -6.08 13.43
CA PRO A 38 5.90 -5.39 14.58
C PRO A 38 4.88 -6.28 15.30
N ASP A 39 4.93 -6.31 16.63
CA ASP A 39 4.07 -7.17 17.45
C ASP A 39 2.57 -7.02 17.09
N GLY A 40 1.98 -8.11 16.63
CA GLY A 40 0.55 -8.18 16.26
C GLY A 40 0.20 -7.47 14.96
N ALA A 41 1.17 -7.13 14.11
CA ALA A 41 0.93 -6.73 12.73
C ALA A 41 0.70 -7.96 11.83
N GLU A 42 -0.28 -7.88 10.94
CA GLU A 42 -0.49 -8.88 9.89
C GLU A 42 0.25 -8.42 8.63
N LEU A 43 1.38 -9.05 8.31
CA LEU A 43 2.19 -8.70 7.13
C LEU A 43 1.82 -9.55 5.90
N HIS A 44 1.26 -10.74 6.11
CA HIS A 44 1.02 -11.71 5.04
C HIS A 44 -0.37 -12.34 5.17
N ASN A 45 -1.19 -12.19 4.14
CA ASN A 45 -2.53 -12.77 4.08
C ASN A 45 -2.75 -13.49 2.75
N LYS A 46 -2.75 -14.82 2.81
CA LYS A 46 -2.88 -15.69 1.62
C LYS A 46 -4.25 -15.64 0.94
N VAL A 47 -5.28 -15.18 1.64
CA VAL A 47 -6.66 -15.14 1.11
C VAL A 47 -6.85 -13.93 0.21
N SER A 48 -6.45 -12.76 0.72
CA SER A 48 -6.47 -11.49 -0.01
C SER A 48 -5.32 -11.35 -1.01
N GLY A 49 -4.19 -12.03 -0.77
CA GLY A 49 -2.94 -11.83 -1.49
C GLY A 49 -2.08 -10.67 -0.94
N PHE A 50 -2.53 -10.00 0.13
CA PHE A 50 -1.78 -8.93 0.79
C PHE A 50 -0.47 -9.47 1.36
N ASP A 51 0.60 -8.74 1.10
CA ASP A 51 1.93 -9.08 1.54
C ASP A 51 2.77 -7.81 1.64
N ALA A 52 3.57 -7.71 2.69
CA ALA A 52 4.34 -6.54 3.01
C ALA A 52 5.58 -6.90 3.81
N LEU A 53 6.52 -5.96 3.83
CA LEU A 53 7.70 -5.99 4.67
C LEU A 53 7.78 -4.68 5.46
N VAL A 54 8.37 -4.73 6.65
CA VAL A 54 8.72 -3.53 7.42
C VAL A 54 10.23 -3.51 7.65
N LEU A 55 10.88 -2.41 7.28
CA LEU A 55 12.31 -2.18 7.47
C LEU A 55 12.54 -1.10 8.49
N GLN A 56 13.48 -1.34 9.40
CA GLN A 56 13.89 -0.39 10.42
C GLN A 56 15.35 0.00 10.27
N ASN A 57 15.62 1.30 10.45
CA ASN A 57 16.94 1.83 10.68
C ASN A 57 16.99 2.49 12.06
N GLU A 58 17.51 1.76 13.05
CA GLU A 58 17.59 2.20 14.44
C GLU A 58 18.53 3.40 14.65
N GLN A 59 19.52 3.59 13.76
CA GLN A 59 20.48 4.69 13.89
C GLN A 59 19.85 6.05 13.57
N THR A 60 18.79 6.04 12.77
CA THR A 60 18.12 7.25 12.26
C THR A 60 16.67 7.36 12.70
N ASP A 61 16.17 6.36 13.45
CA ASP A 61 14.78 6.21 13.86
C ASP A 61 13.81 6.31 12.68
N GLN A 62 14.13 5.56 11.62
CA GLN A 62 13.33 5.52 10.38
C GLN A 62 12.73 4.13 10.19
N ILE A 63 11.49 4.13 9.70
CA ILE A 63 10.78 2.92 9.28
C ILE A 63 10.35 3.10 7.82
N VAL A 64 10.53 2.04 7.03
CA VAL A 64 9.95 1.94 5.69
C VAL A 64 9.03 0.73 5.63
N ILE A 65 7.78 0.95 5.25
CA ILE A 65 6.85 -0.13 4.93
C ILE A 65 6.87 -0.34 3.41
N GLY A 66 7.25 -1.54 2.99
CA GLY A 66 7.24 -1.95 1.58
C GLY A 66 6.07 -2.89 1.33
N TYR A 67 5.11 -2.47 0.50
CA TYR A 67 4.02 -3.36 0.10
C TYR A 67 4.40 -4.14 -1.14
N ARG A 68 4.14 -5.44 -1.15
CA ARG A 68 4.32 -6.30 -2.33
C ARG A 68 3.18 -6.02 -3.31
N GLY A 69 3.50 -6.08 -4.61
CA GLY A 69 2.46 -6.28 -5.61
C GLY A 69 2.14 -7.77 -5.81
N THR A 70 1.53 -8.10 -6.93
CA THR A 70 1.25 -9.50 -7.29
C THR A 70 2.52 -10.17 -7.84
N GLU A 71 2.86 -11.36 -7.33
CA GLU A 71 3.86 -12.24 -7.92
C GLU A 71 3.27 -12.93 -9.17
N PRO A 72 3.93 -12.86 -10.33
CA PRO A 72 3.52 -13.61 -11.50
C PRO A 72 4.14 -15.01 -11.54
N ASP A 73 3.31 -16.05 -11.60
CA ASP A 73 3.68 -17.32 -12.24
C ASP A 73 3.48 -17.19 -13.77
N GLY A 74 4.30 -16.40 -14.47
CA GLY A 74 4.19 -16.26 -15.93
C GLY A 74 4.81 -15.01 -16.57
N ASN A 75 4.46 -14.76 -17.84
CA ASN A 75 4.92 -13.61 -18.62
C ASN A 75 4.46 -12.31 -17.94
N TRP A 76 5.44 -11.52 -17.46
CA TRP A 76 5.19 -10.35 -16.61
C TRP A 76 4.27 -9.31 -17.27
N LEU A 77 4.31 -9.17 -18.60
CA LEU A 77 3.47 -8.21 -19.32
C LEU A 77 1.98 -8.62 -19.34
N ASP A 78 1.67 -9.89 -19.58
CA ASP A 78 0.27 -10.35 -19.66
C ASP A 78 -0.40 -10.34 -18.27
N ILE A 79 0.36 -10.68 -17.22
CA ILE A 79 -0.13 -10.66 -15.84
C ILE A 79 -0.34 -9.23 -15.34
N VAL A 80 0.50 -8.28 -15.75
CA VAL A 80 0.30 -6.86 -15.47
C VAL A 80 -1.00 -6.37 -16.12
N VAL A 81 -1.31 -6.77 -17.35
CA VAL A 81 -2.51 -6.31 -18.08
C VAL A 81 -3.81 -6.89 -17.49
N ASP A 82 -3.86 -8.20 -17.22
CA ASP A 82 -5.04 -8.83 -16.59
C ASP A 82 -5.29 -8.23 -15.19
N TYR A 83 -4.22 -8.03 -14.43
CA TYR A 83 -4.30 -7.46 -13.08
C TYR A 83 -4.57 -5.95 -13.08
N GLU A 84 -4.00 -5.19 -14.02
CA GLU A 84 -4.36 -3.78 -14.24
C GLU A 84 -5.88 -3.67 -14.39
N THR A 85 -6.51 -4.56 -15.15
CA THR A 85 -7.96 -4.53 -15.36
C THR A 85 -8.73 -4.73 -14.05
N ASP A 86 -8.38 -5.74 -13.26
CA ASP A 86 -9.03 -6.01 -11.96
C ASP A 86 -8.74 -4.91 -10.93
N VAL A 87 -7.52 -4.38 -10.90
CA VAL A 87 -7.14 -3.23 -10.08
C VAL A 87 -7.89 -1.99 -10.49
N PHE A 88 -7.99 -1.67 -11.78
CA PHE A 88 -8.75 -0.52 -12.23
C PHE A 88 -10.24 -0.64 -11.91
N ASP A 89 -10.79 -1.86 -11.85
CA ASP A 89 -12.15 -2.08 -11.35
C ASP A 89 -12.27 -1.85 -9.83
N VAL A 90 -11.29 -2.32 -9.03
CA VAL A 90 -11.21 -2.03 -7.59
C VAL A 90 -11.01 -0.53 -7.31
N LEU A 91 -10.05 0.08 -8.01
CA LEU A 91 -9.75 1.52 -8.05
C LEU A 91 -10.91 2.34 -8.65
N GLY A 92 -11.81 1.71 -9.40
CA GLY A 92 -13.02 2.30 -9.97
C GLY A 92 -14.08 2.68 -8.92
N GLY A 93 -13.73 2.62 -7.64
CA GLY A 93 -14.56 3.04 -6.51
C GLY A 93 -15.18 1.88 -5.74
N ARG A 94 -14.84 0.61 -6.01
CA ARG A 94 -15.32 -0.51 -5.20
C ARG A 94 -14.82 -0.42 -3.77
N THR A 95 -13.53 -0.17 -3.54
CA THR A 95 -12.98 -0.04 -2.18
C THR A 95 -13.67 1.07 -1.39
N ARG A 96 -13.87 2.26 -1.99
CA ARG A 96 -14.57 3.37 -1.34
C ARG A 96 -16.04 3.04 -1.05
N ARG A 97 -16.74 2.37 -1.97
CA ARG A 97 -18.12 1.89 -1.72
C ARG A 97 -18.19 0.83 -0.63
N LEU A 98 -17.21 -0.07 -0.57
CA LEU A 98 -17.08 -1.09 0.48
C LEU A 98 -16.84 -0.41 1.84
N GLU A 99 -15.92 0.56 1.91
CA GLU A 99 -15.68 1.38 3.12
C GLU A 99 -16.95 2.10 3.57
N ASP A 100 -17.62 2.82 2.66
CA ASP A 100 -18.89 3.50 2.93
C ASP A 100 -19.96 2.51 3.44
N ALA A 101 -20.00 1.30 2.87
CA ALA A 101 -20.98 0.28 3.24
C ALA A 101 -20.72 -0.30 4.64
N VAL A 102 -19.46 -0.55 5.03
CA VAL A 102 -19.11 -1.11 6.35
C VAL A 102 -19.06 -0.06 7.46
N THR A 103 -18.77 1.20 7.12
CA THR A 103 -18.74 2.31 8.08
C THR A 103 -20.09 3.01 8.26
N ASP A 104 -21.11 2.66 7.46
CA ASP A 104 -22.48 3.15 7.63
C ASP A 104 -22.98 2.82 9.05
N PRO A 105 -23.45 3.81 9.83
CA PRO A 105 -24.03 3.58 11.16
C PRO A 105 -25.18 2.55 11.19
N ASP A 106 -25.85 2.35 10.05
CA ASP A 106 -26.91 1.38 9.85
C ASP A 106 -26.44 0.04 9.24
N HIS A 107 -25.13 -0.21 9.08
CA HIS A 107 -24.59 -1.41 8.42
C HIS A 107 -25.12 -2.73 9.02
N HIS A 108 -25.20 -2.82 10.36
CA HIS A 108 -25.77 -3.98 11.06
C HIS A 108 -27.27 -3.83 11.39
N ASN A 109 -27.95 -2.86 10.79
CA ASN A 109 -29.39 -2.67 10.98
C ASN A 109 -30.17 -3.70 10.15
N ILE A 110 -30.57 -4.78 10.82
CA ILE A 110 -31.33 -5.92 10.25
C ILE A 110 -32.64 -5.54 9.55
N PHE A 111 -33.14 -4.31 9.71
CA PHE A 111 -34.36 -3.82 9.05
C PHE A 111 -34.08 -3.07 7.75
N LYS A 112 -32.84 -2.63 7.52
CA LYS A 112 -32.43 -1.86 6.32
C LYS A 112 -31.52 -2.68 5.40
N LYS A 113 -30.72 -3.59 5.96
CA LYS A 113 -29.76 -4.42 5.24
C LYS A 113 -29.87 -5.87 5.70
N SER A 114 -29.70 -6.81 4.79
CA SER A 114 -29.66 -8.24 5.14
C SER A 114 -28.44 -8.51 6.01
N PHE A 115 -28.61 -9.21 7.12
CA PHE A 115 -27.50 -9.63 7.99
C PHE A 115 -26.42 -10.43 7.22
N ILE A 116 -26.83 -11.23 6.23
CA ILE A 116 -25.89 -12.00 5.38
C ILE A 116 -25.09 -11.06 4.47
N GLU A 117 -25.70 -9.98 4.00
CA GLU A 117 -25.04 -8.99 3.15
C GLU A 117 -24.07 -8.13 3.96
N ALA A 118 -24.47 -7.71 5.17
CA ALA A 118 -23.57 -7.00 6.08
C ALA A 118 -22.30 -7.83 6.40
N ILE A 119 -22.46 -9.12 6.72
CA ILE A 119 -21.33 -10.03 6.95
C ILE A 119 -20.45 -10.18 5.71
N LYS A 120 -21.03 -10.22 4.51
CA LYS A 120 -20.24 -10.33 3.28
C LYS A 120 -19.38 -9.10 3.06
N ASP A 121 -19.95 -7.92 3.22
CA ASP A 121 -19.21 -6.67 3.08
C ASP A 121 -18.10 -6.55 4.14
N ASP A 122 -18.33 -7.00 5.38
CA ASP A 122 -17.29 -7.07 6.41
C ASP A 122 -16.15 -7.99 5.98
N ILE A 123 -16.47 -9.20 5.49
CA ILE A 123 -15.47 -10.16 4.99
C ILE A 123 -14.72 -9.59 3.78
N GLU A 124 -15.41 -8.92 2.85
CA GLU A 124 -14.79 -8.31 1.68
C GLU A 124 -13.89 -7.13 2.05
N TRP A 125 -14.28 -6.35 3.07
CA TRP A 125 -13.48 -5.25 3.60
C TRP A 125 -12.21 -5.75 4.32
N GLU A 126 -12.34 -6.75 5.19
CA GLU A 126 -11.20 -7.35 5.90
C GLU A 126 -10.21 -8.05 4.94
N ASN A 127 -10.69 -8.51 3.78
CA ASN A 127 -9.84 -9.08 2.72
C ASN A 127 -9.40 -8.06 1.67
N ASN A 128 -9.67 -6.76 1.87
CA ASN A 128 -9.24 -5.72 0.94
C ASN A 128 -7.80 -5.29 1.23
N GLN A 129 -6.91 -5.44 0.24
CA GLN A 129 -5.49 -5.13 0.41
C GLN A 129 -5.20 -3.65 0.75
N PHE A 130 -6.04 -2.70 0.31
CA PHE A 130 -5.90 -1.28 0.67
C PHE A 130 -6.23 -1.04 2.14
N HIS A 131 -7.25 -1.71 2.66
CA HIS A 131 -7.58 -1.67 4.08
C HIS A 131 -6.47 -2.30 4.92
N GLN A 132 -6.02 -3.50 4.54
CA GLN A 132 -4.93 -4.20 5.23
C GLN A 132 -3.62 -3.39 5.22
N ALA A 133 -3.33 -2.70 4.11
CA ALA A 133 -2.18 -1.79 4.02
C ALA A 133 -2.24 -0.65 5.04
N GLU A 134 -3.42 -0.04 5.23
CA GLU A 134 -3.64 1.03 6.21
C GLU A 134 -3.56 0.49 7.65
N VAL A 135 -4.19 -0.66 7.94
CA VAL A 135 -4.11 -1.33 9.25
C VAL A 135 -2.67 -1.67 9.63
N LEU A 136 -1.87 -2.16 8.67
CA LEU A 136 -0.44 -2.41 8.90
C LEU A 136 0.28 -1.12 9.28
N TYR A 137 0.05 -0.02 8.57
CA TYR A 137 0.64 1.27 8.92
C TYR A 137 0.24 1.72 10.32
N GLU A 138 -1.05 1.65 10.68
CA GLU A 138 -1.52 2.04 12.01
C GLU A 138 -0.81 1.24 13.10
N LYS A 139 -0.63 -0.06 12.88
CA LYS A 139 0.07 -0.93 13.81
C LYS A 139 1.55 -0.58 13.94
N VAL A 140 2.23 -0.34 12.81
CA VAL A 140 3.63 0.12 12.78
C VAL A 140 3.78 1.45 13.51
N SER A 141 2.86 2.41 13.28
CA SER A 141 2.88 3.71 13.94
C SER A 141 2.64 3.62 15.44
N GLN A 142 1.84 2.67 15.91
CA GLN A 142 1.65 2.42 17.34
C GLN A 142 2.90 1.79 17.98
N THR A 143 3.55 0.87 17.27
CA THR A 143 4.76 0.18 17.75
C THR A 143 5.98 1.12 17.76
N TYR A 144 6.08 2.04 16.79
CA TYR A 144 7.19 2.98 16.66
C TYR A 144 6.69 4.45 16.63
N PRO A 145 6.19 4.99 17.75
CA PRO A 145 5.51 6.28 17.79
C PRO A 145 6.41 7.49 17.50
N ASP A 146 7.72 7.35 17.73
CA ASP A 146 8.70 8.42 17.52
C ASP A 146 9.39 8.33 16.14
N ALA A 147 9.23 7.22 15.44
CA ALA A 147 9.94 6.95 14.20
C ALA A 147 9.40 7.75 13.01
N SER A 148 10.29 8.14 12.11
CA SER A 148 9.89 8.70 10.81
C SER A 148 9.50 7.57 9.85
N ILE A 149 8.21 7.38 9.65
CA ILE A 149 7.65 6.35 8.76
C ILE A 149 7.51 6.89 7.32
N SER A 150 7.87 6.06 6.34
CA SER A 150 7.63 6.30 4.91
C SER A 150 7.29 5.00 4.20
N LEU A 151 6.73 5.10 3.00
CA LEU A 151 6.18 3.95 2.27
C LEU A 151 6.87 3.73 0.92
N THR A 152 6.87 2.49 0.45
CA THR A 152 7.34 2.11 -0.88
C THR A 152 6.58 0.91 -1.43
N GLY A 153 6.69 0.69 -2.73
CA GLY A 153 6.11 -0.45 -3.41
C GLY A 153 6.24 -0.33 -4.92
N HIS A 154 6.11 -1.46 -5.61
CA HIS A 154 6.12 -1.54 -7.07
C HIS A 154 4.76 -2.05 -7.58
N SER A 155 4.32 -1.56 -8.74
CA SER A 155 3.03 -1.94 -9.34
C SER A 155 1.88 -1.74 -8.34
N LEU A 156 1.07 -2.77 -8.05
CA LEU A 156 0.04 -2.71 -7.01
C LEU A 156 0.55 -2.20 -5.66
N GLY A 157 1.69 -2.74 -5.20
CA GLY A 157 2.25 -2.36 -3.90
C GLY A 157 2.58 -0.87 -3.85
N GLY A 158 2.91 -0.28 -5.00
CA GLY A 158 3.02 1.17 -5.14
C GLY A 158 1.68 1.88 -5.00
N GLY A 159 0.60 1.35 -5.57
CA GLY A 159 -0.75 1.85 -5.35
C GLY A 159 -1.17 1.79 -3.88
N LEU A 160 -0.94 0.66 -3.20
CA LEU A 160 -1.18 0.51 -1.75
C LEU A 160 -0.42 1.58 -0.96
N ALA A 161 0.87 1.78 -1.27
CA ALA A 161 1.69 2.81 -0.63
C ALA A 161 1.15 4.23 -0.87
N GLN A 162 0.71 4.56 -2.09
CA GLN A 162 0.15 5.89 -2.40
C GLN A 162 -1.17 6.13 -1.65
N TYR A 163 -2.03 5.10 -1.56
CA TYR A 163 -3.31 5.18 -0.86
C TYR A 163 -3.10 5.51 0.63
N VAL A 164 -2.25 4.73 1.31
CA VAL A 164 -1.94 4.95 2.72
C VAL A 164 -1.22 6.28 2.92
N ALA A 165 -0.30 6.66 2.02
CA ALA A 165 0.40 7.94 2.12
C ALA A 165 -0.54 9.14 2.05
N ALA A 166 -1.53 9.10 1.17
CA ALA A 166 -2.53 10.15 1.05
C ALA A 166 -3.37 10.26 2.33
N ARG A 167 -3.95 9.15 2.79
CA ARG A 167 -4.86 9.14 3.96
C ARG A 167 -4.17 9.49 5.27
N GLN A 168 -2.93 9.02 5.43
CA GLN A 168 -2.18 9.13 6.70
C GLN A 168 -1.14 10.25 6.68
N ASP A 169 -1.12 11.05 5.63
CA ASP A 169 -0.23 12.21 5.46
C ASP A 169 1.28 11.84 5.50
N LEU A 170 1.66 10.72 4.88
CA LEU A 170 3.02 10.18 4.86
C LEU A 170 3.77 10.52 3.57
N SER A 171 5.07 10.27 3.56
CA SER A 171 5.87 10.30 2.33
C SER A 171 5.95 8.91 1.71
N ALA A 172 5.93 8.84 0.38
CA ALA A 172 6.08 7.58 -0.34
C ALA A 172 6.92 7.75 -1.61
N MET A 173 7.73 6.72 -1.90
CA MET A 173 8.40 6.59 -3.18
C MET A 173 8.00 5.26 -3.80
N THR A 174 7.35 5.33 -4.96
CA THR A 174 6.67 4.18 -5.58
C THR A 174 7.13 4.02 -7.02
N TYR A 175 6.95 2.82 -7.56
CA TYR A 175 7.49 2.44 -8.86
C TYR A 175 6.41 1.81 -9.71
N SER A 176 6.16 2.39 -10.88
CA SER A 176 5.14 1.91 -11.82
C SER A 176 3.78 1.69 -11.16
N ALA A 177 3.42 2.56 -10.22
CA ALA A 177 2.18 2.44 -9.47
C ALA A 177 0.99 3.00 -10.26
N PRO A 178 -0.20 2.36 -10.18
CA PRO A 178 -1.42 2.90 -10.75
C PRO A 178 -1.94 4.09 -9.93
N SER A 179 -2.80 4.92 -10.53
CA SER A 179 -3.42 6.06 -9.83
C SER A 179 -4.50 5.61 -8.85
N VAL A 180 -4.39 6.03 -7.58
CA VAL A 180 -5.35 5.69 -6.52
C VAL A 180 -6.39 6.77 -6.22
N THR A 181 -6.43 7.83 -7.02
CA THR A 181 -7.23 9.04 -6.75
C THR A 181 -8.71 8.78 -6.50
N ASN A 182 -9.29 7.81 -7.20
CA ASN A 182 -10.69 7.42 -7.09
C ASN A 182 -11.02 6.65 -5.80
N LEU A 183 -10.00 6.22 -5.05
CA LEU A 183 -10.16 5.57 -3.74
C LEU A 183 -10.14 6.55 -2.58
N LEU A 184 -9.62 7.75 -2.78
CA LEU A 184 -9.39 8.69 -1.70
C LEU A 184 -10.72 9.25 -1.18
N ASP A 185 -10.76 9.51 0.13
CA ASP A 185 -11.80 10.34 0.75
C ASP A 185 -11.69 11.79 0.23
N ASP A 186 -12.73 12.59 0.46
CA ASP A 186 -12.82 13.95 -0.08
C ASP A 186 -11.71 14.88 0.45
N VAL A 187 -11.23 14.66 1.68
CA VAL A 187 -10.16 15.46 2.29
C VAL A 187 -8.82 15.13 1.66
N SER A 188 -8.50 13.85 1.53
CA SER A 188 -7.29 13.36 0.87
C SER A 188 -7.26 13.76 -0.60
N TRP A 189 -8.40 13.66 -1.30
CA TRP A 189 -8.55 14.08 -2.69
C TRP A 189 -8.35 15.59 -2.88
N ALA A 190 -8.88 16.43 -1.98
CA ALA A 190 -8.67 17.87 -2.03
C ALA A 190 -7.18 18.23 -1.93
N LYS A 191 -6.44 17.60 -1.00
CA LYS A 191 -4.98 17.79 -0.86
C LYS A 191 -4.23 17.40 -2.14
N VAL A 192 -4.61 16.29 -2.79
CA VAL A 192 -4.02 15.88 -4.08
C VAL A 192 -4.25 16.95 -5.14
N ASN A 193 -5.48 17.47 -5.29
CA ASN A 193 -5.79 18.50 -6.29
C ASN A 193 -5.08 19.83 -6.05
N GLU A 194 -4.72 20.14 -4.80
CA GLU A 194 -3.97 21.33 -4.42
C GLU A 194 -2.45 21.19 -4.58
N GLY A 195 -1.96 20.01 -5.04
CA GLY A 195 -0.54 19.73 -5.19
C GLY A 195 0.20 19.53 -3.86
N TYR A 196 -0.52 19.28 -2.76
CA TYR A 196 0.07 19.16 -1.42
C TYR A 196 1.07 17.99 -1.32
N TYR A 197 0.86 16.93 -2.10
CA TYR A 197 1.75 15.76 -2.14
C TYR A 197 2.89 15.88 -3.16
N ASP A 198 3.02 17.00 -3.87
CA ASP A 198 4.09 17.22 -4.85
C ASP A 198 5.47 17.10 -4.16
N GLY A 199 6.26 16.12 -4.59
CA GLY A 199 7.56 15.79 -4.00
C GLY A 199 7.50 15.05 -2.65
N LYS A 200 6.31 14.84 -2.08
CA LYS A 200 6.08 14.02 -0.87
C LYS A 200 5.67 12.59 -1.23
N VAL A 201 4.87 12.43 -2.27
CA VAL A 201 4.52 11.14 -2.89
C VAL A 201 5.05 11.17 -4.32
N VAL A 202 6.09 10.38 -4.57
CA VAL A 202 6.76 10.32 -5.87
C VAL A 202 6.51 8.96 -6.50
N ASN A 203 5.99 8.94 -7.72
CA ASN A 203 5.86 7.74 -8.54
C ASN A 203 6.87 7.79 -9.68
N VAL A 204 7.81 6.84 -9.70
CA VAL A 204 8.79 6.68 -10.75
C VAL A 204 8.21 5.71 -11.78
N VAL A 205 8.04 6.18 -13.02
CA VAL A 205 7.41 5.44 -14.11
C VAL A 205 8.37 5.37 -15.29
N ASP A 206 8.59 4.18 -15.86
CA ASP A 206 9.25 4.06 -17.16
C ASP A 206 8.24 4.51 -18.24
N PRO A 207 8.61 5.39 -19.18
CA PRO A 207 7.70 5.86 -20.22
C PRO A 207 7.12 4.75 -21.12
N ASN A 208 7.68 3.53 -21.12
CA ASN A 208 7.11 2.36 -21.81
C ASN A 208 6.22 1.48 -20.91
N ASP A 209 6.01 1.86 -19.65
CA ASP A 209 5.21 1.11 -18.68
C ASP A 209 3.74 1.57 -18.69
N SER A 210 2.83 0.68 -19.07
CA SER A 210 1.39 0.95 -19.16
C SER A 210 0.74 1.26 -17.82
N VAL A 211 1.26 0.68 -16.72
CA VAL A 211 0.67 0.77 -15.37
C VAL A 211 0.79 2.19 -14.84
N GLY A 212 1.98 2.77 -14.97
CA GLY A 212 2.28 4.09 -14.47
C GLY A 212 1.95 5.22 -15.45
N ALA A 213 1.96 4.95 -16.76
CA ALA A 213 1.70 5.96 -17.78
C ALA A 213 0.21 6.17 -18.09
N GLY A 214 -0.69 5.34 -17.53
CA GLY A 214 -2.11 5.37 -17.85
C GLY A 214 -2.37 4.95 -19.29
N GLY A 215 -1.78 3.81 -19.70
CA GLY A 215 -1.75 3.36 -21.08
C GLY A 215 -3.14 3.12 -21.67
N ILE A 216 -3.60 4.03 -22.53
CA ILE A 216 -4.54 3.71 -23.59
C ILE A 216 -3.75 2.98 -24.68
N VAL A 217 -4.03 1.70 -24.88
CA VAL A 217 -3.79 1.03 -26.18
C VAL A 217 -5.08 0.99 -27.00
#